data_AF-A0A1M6ES66-F1
#
_entry.id   AF-A0A1M6ES66-F1
#
_cell.length_a   1.000
_cell.length_b   1.000
_cell.length_c   1.000
_cell.angle_alpha   90.00
_cell.angle_beta   90.00
_cell.angle_gamma   90.00
#
_symmetry.space_group_name_H-M   'P 1'
#
loop_
_entity.id
_entity.type
_entity.pdbx_description
1 polymer ?
#
loop_
_entity_poly.entity_id
_entity_poly.type
_entity_poly.pdbx_seq_one_letter_code
_entity_poly.pdbx_strand_id
1 'polypeptide(L)' 'MPKLLNPKPLSEIKREKVEKAQELNIDLYEAVAGLFEEFLALNARIDALEERVNTLTQGGGQ' A
#
# COMPACT_ATOMS: atom_id res chain seq x y z
N MET A 1 -48.96 -11.62 -12.66
CA MET A 1 -47.89 -11.23 -13.60
C MET A 1 -46.56 -11.30 -12.86
N PRO A 2 -45.53 -11.98 -13.38
CA PRO A 2 -44.22 -11.93 -12.74
C PRO A 2 -43.71 -10.49 -12.81
N LYS A 3 -43.17 -9.97 -11.69
CA LYS A 3 -42.54 -8.65 -11.66
C LYS A 3 -41.44 -8.64 -12.72
N LEU A 4 -41.60 -7.80 -13.74
CA LEU A 4 -40.50 -7.44 -14.63
C LEU A 4 -39.37 -6.94 -13.75
N LEU A 5 -38.28 -7.71 -13.69
CA LEU A 5 -37.02 -7.27 -13.11
C LEU A 5 -36.59 -6.10 -13.98
N ASN A 6 -36.80 -4.86 -13.53
CA ASN A 6 -36.41 -3.69 -14.29
C ASN A 6 -34.89 -3.55 -14.10
N PRO A 7 -34.05 -4.03 -15.03
CA PRO A 7 -32.62 -4.11 -14.79
C PRO A 7 -32.04 -2.70 -14.94
N LYS A 8 -31.00 -2.41 -14.16
CA LYS A 8 -30.26 -1.15 -14.33
C LYS A 8 -29.78 -0.99 -15.78
N PRO A 9 -29.80 0.22 -16.34
CA PRO A 9 -29.24 0.49 -17.66
C PRO A 9 -27.77 0.02 -17.74
N LEU A 10 -27.39 -0.55 -18.88
CA LEU A 10 -26.01 -1.02 -19.11
C LEU A 10 -24.95 0.09 -18.94
N SER A 11 -25.31 1.34 -19.24
CA SER A 11 -24.45 2.51 -19.03
C SER A 11 -24.15 2.76 -17.55
N GLU A 12 -25.16 2.62 -16.69
CA GLU A 12 -25.02 2.76 -15.24
C GLU A 12 -24.14 1.63 -14.68
N ILE A 13 -24.38 0.38 -15.12
CA ILE A 13 -23.56 -0.77 -14.72
C ILE A 13 -22.10 -0.60 -15.14
N LYS A 14 -21.84 -0.10 -16.34
CA LYS A 14 -20.47 0.18 -16.81
C LYS A 14 -19.81 1.29 -15.98
N ARG A 15 -20.53 2.37 -15.69
CA ARG A 15 -20.02 3.47 -14.88
C ARG A 15 -19.64 3.00 -13.47
N GLU A 16 -20.54 2.28 -12.78
CA GLU A 16 -20.27 1.75 -11.43
C GLU A 16 -19.05 0.82 -11.40
N LYS A 17 -18.86 0.01 -12.45
CA LYS A 17 -17.68 -0.87 -12.54
C LYS A 17 -16.38 -0.07 -12.69
N VAL A 18 -16.41 1.02 -13.46
CA VAL A 18 -15.25 1.91 -13.63
C VAL A 18 -14.96 2.65 -12.33
N GLU A 19 -15.98 3.21 -11.68
CA GLU A 19 -15.85 3.92 -10.39
C GLU A 19 -15.26 2.99 -9.32
N LYS A 20 -15.78 1.77 -9.17
CA LYS A 20 -15.22 0.77 -8.23
C LYS A 20 -13.78 0.39 -8.53
N ALA A 21 -13.43 0.26 -9.82
CA ALA A 21 -12.05 -0.03 -10.20
C ALA A 21 -11.13 1.15 -9.89
N GLN A 22 -11.61 2.38 -10.01
CA GLN A 22 -10.87 3.59 -9.64
C GLN A 22 -10.66 3.68 -8.14
N GLU A 23 -11.70 3.45 -7.33
CA GLU A 23 -11.61 3.41 -5.86
C GLU A 23 -10.60 2.35 -5.41
N LEU A 24 -10.72 1.12 -5.92
CA LEU A 24 -9.76 0.05 -5.59
C LEU A 24 -8.33 0.39 -6.00
N ASN A 25 -8.14 1.06 -7.14
CA ASN A 25 -6.81 1.49 -7.56
C ASN A 25 -6.24 2.55 -6.62
N ILE A 26 -7.06 3.50 -6.15
CA ILE A 26 -6.62 4.51 -5.16
C ILE A 26 -6.17 3.81 -3.88
N ASP A 27 -6.99 2.92 -3.33
CA ASP A 27 -6.67 2.16 -2.11
C ASP A 27 -5.35 1.37 -2.27
N LEU A 28 -5.14 0.75 -3.45
CA LEU A 28 -3.91 0.02 -3.76
C LEU A 28 -2.70 0.95 -3.82
N TYR A 29 -2.81 2.11 -4.46
CA TYR A 29 -1.70 3.07 -4.51
C TYR A 29 -1.36 3.62 -3.13
N GLU A 30 -2.35 3.90 -2.29
CA GLU A 30 -2.14 4.34 -0.91
C GLU A 30 -1.45 3.25 -0.07
N ALA A 31 -1.91 2.00 -0.18
CA ALA A 31 -1.28 0.88 0.52
C ALA A 31 0.18 0.68 0.07
N VAL A 32 0.47 0.77 -1.23
CA VAL A 32 1.83 0.67 -1.76
C VAL A 32 2.70 1.82 -1.27
N ALA A 33 2.19 3.06 -1.27
CA ALA A 33 2.93 4.22 -0.75
C ALA A 33 3.29 4.04 0.74
N GLY A 34 2.34 3.60 1.56
CA GLY A 34 2.59 3.31 2.98
C GLY A 34 3.67 2.23 3.19
N LEU A 35 3.63 1.15 2.40
CA LEU A 35 4.67 0.11 2.44
C LEU A 35 6.05 0.65 2.06
N PHE A 36 6.15 1.57 1.09
CA PHE A 36 7.41 2.20 0.74
C PHE A 36 7.95 3.08 1.88
N GLU A 37 7.08 3.85 2.54
CA GLU A 37 7.47 4.67 3.70
C GLU A 37 8.00 3.78 4.85
N GLU A 38 7.30 2.69 5.16
CA GLU A 38 7.74 1.73 6.17
C GLU A 38 9.08 1.08 5.80
N PHE A 39 9.27 0.73 4.51
CA PHE A 39 10.52 0.16 4.02
C PHE A 39 11.69 1.14 4.18
N LEU A 40 11.49 2.42 3.84
CA LEU A 40 12.50 3.46 4.04
C LEU A 40 12.84 3.65 5.52
N ALA A 41 11.83 3.64 6.40
CA ALA A 41 12.04 3.73 7.84
C ALA A 41 12.80 2.52 8.39
N LEU A 42 12.54 1.32 7.88
CA LEU A 42 13.28 0.10 8.24
C LEU A 42 14.74 0.17 7.79
N ASN A 43 15.01 0.60 6.56
CA ASN A 43 16.39 0.76 6.07
C ASN A 43 17.18 1.74 6.94
N ALA A 44 16.60 2.90 7.27
CA ALA A 44 17.26 3.87 8.15
C ALA A 44 17.56 3.29 9.55
N ARG A 45 16.69 2.42 10.07
CA ARG A 45 16.93 1.72 11.33
C ARG A 45 18.03 0.66 11.21
N ILE A 46 18.12 -0.03 10.08
CA ILE A 46 19.20 -0.97 9.80
C ILE A 46 20.54 -0.24 9.75
N ASP A 47 20.64 0.85 8.97
CA ASP A 47 21.86 1.66 8.86
C ASP A 47 22.35 2.13 10.25
N ALA A 48 21.44 2.64 11.08
CA ALA A 48 21.75 3.06 12.44
C ALA A 48 22.20 1.90 13.35
N LEU A 49 21.65 0.71 13.17
CA LEU A 49 22.07 -0.48 13.91
C LEU A 49 23.44 -0.97 13.45
N GLU A 50 23.72 -0.95 12.15
CA GLU A 50 25.02 -1.30 11.59
C GLU A 50 26.12 -0.36 12.09
N GLU A 51 25.86 0.95 12.13
CA GLU A 51 26.79 1.92 12.72
C GLU A 51 27.09 1.63 14.19
N ARG A 52 26.05 1.32 14.99
CA ARG A 52 26.21 0.95 16.40
C ARG A 52 27.01 -0.33 16.58
N VAL A 53 26.75 -1.35 15.77
CA VAL A 53 27.50 -2.62 15.79
C VAL A 53 28.96 -2.38 15.41
N ASN A 54 29.23 -1.59 14.38
CA ASN A 54 30.59 -1.23 13.97
C ASN A 54 31.34 -0.50 15.10
N THR A 55 30.68 0.46 15.76
CA THR A 55 31.26 1.19 16.89
C THR A 55 31.62 0.26 18.05
N LEU A 56 30.73 -0.67 18.41
CA LEU A 56 30.96 -1.61 19.52
C LEU A 56 32.04 -2.65 19.20
N THR A 57 32.09 -3.12 17.96
CA THR A 57 33.05 -4.16 17.53
C THR A 57 34.45 -3.60 17.30
N GLN A 58 34.57 -2.34 16.85
CA GLN A 58 35.86 -1.68 16.65
C GLN A 58 36.36 -0.99 17.94
N GLY A 59 35.46 -0.55 18.82
CA GLY A 59 35.78 0.10 20.09
C GLY A 59 36.00 -0.84 21.29
N GLY A 60 35.65 -2.13 21.17
CA GLY A 60 35.76 -3.12 22.26
C GLY A 60 37.13 -3.81 22.39
N GLY A 61 38.17 -3.33 21.70
CA GLY A 61 39.51 -3.92 21.66
C GLY A 61 40.60 -3.17 22.44
N GLN A 62 40.23 -2.29 23.37
CA GLN A 62 41.16 -1.62 24.29
C GLN A 62 41.03 -2.14 25.72
#